data_AF-A0A3G2T9C4-F1
#
_entry.id   AF-A0A3G2T9C4-F1
#
_cell.length_a   1.000
_cell.length_b   1.000
_cell.length_c   1.000
_cell.angle_alpha   90.00
_cell.angle_beta   90.00
_cell.angle_gamma   90.00
#
_symmetry.space_group_name_H-M   'P 1'
#
loop_
_entity.id
_entity.type
_entity.pdbx_description
1 polymer ?
#
loop_
_entity_poly.entity_id
_entity_poly.type
_entity_poly.pdbx_seq_one_letter_code
_entity_poly.pdbx_strand_id
1 'polypeptide(L)'
;MKHLFLLIITVGIFASCTKNDTQTTETAVEQTEAALVQKPQQMQSAAGEVITVTYFSEGDQVAVKLQKEGQAEQILHAKTVNASGNPIFSNENFMWEITKDGQAGQMSDKNGNPVEYQRVEEQNQNK
;
A
#
# COMPACT_ATOMS: atom_id res chain seq x y z
N MET A 1 -13.38 56.02 -36.02
CA MET A 1 -12.71 56.27 -34.72
C MET A 1 -12.35 54.93 -34.12
N LYS A 2 -11.10 54.78 -33.69
CA LYS A 2 -10.48 53.55 -33.18
C LYS A 2 -10.91 53.34 -31.74
N HIS A 3 -11.55 52.21 -31.43
CA HIS A 3 -11.57 51.69 -30.06
C HIS A 3 -11.26 50.19 -30.15
N LEU A 4 -9.96 49.90 -30.21
CA LEU A 4 -9.41 48.56 -30.21
C LEU A 4 -9.34 48.07 -28.76
N PHE A 5 -9.75 46.83 -28.58
CA PHE A 5 -9.99 46.09 -27.36
C PHE A 5 -8.86 46.13 -26.32
N LEU A 6 -9.26 46.30 -25.05
CA LEU A 6 -8.42 46.11 -23.87
C LEU A 6 -8.92 44.84 -23.19
N LEU A 7 -8.21 43.71 -23.36
CA LEU A 7 -8.56 42.42 -22.77
C LEU A 7 -7.67 42.19 -21.55
N ILE A 8 -8.30 42.29 -20.37
CA ILE A 8 -7.69 42.14 -19.05
C ILE A 8 -7.52 40.66 -18.71
N ILE A 9 -6.40 40.40 -18.05
CA ILE A 9 -5.83 39.13 -17.61
C ILE A 9 -6.72 38.40 -16.58
N THR A 10 -6.63 37.07 -16.68
CA THR A 10 -7.13 35.96 -15.85
C THR A 10 -7.51 36.22 -14.39
N VAL A 11 -8.64 35.63 -13.99
CA VAL A 11 -8.96 35.23 -12.60
C VAL A 11 -9.42 33.77 -12.63
N GLY A 12 -8.60 32.85 -12.09
CA GLY A 12 -9.11 31.66 -11.42
C GLY A 12 -9.60 32.08 -10.02
N ILE A 13 -10.32 31.30 -9.22
CA ILE A 13 -10.55 29.86 -9.11
C ILE A 13 -11.83 29.73 -8.23
N PHE A 14 -12.34 28.50 -8.09
CA PHE A 14 -13.09 27.95 -6.94
C PHE A 14 -14.59 27.72 -7.13
N ALA A 15 -14.88 26.46 -7.47
CA ALA A 15 -15.70 25.53 -6.69
C ALA A 15 -17.10 25.98 -6.24
N SER A 16 -18.11 25.31 -6.78
CA SER A 16 -19.15 24.69 -5.95
C SER A 16 -19.71 23.48 -6.70
N CYS A 17 -19.16 22.29 -6.43
CA CYS A 17 -19.93 21.07 -6.65
C CYS A 17 -21.08 21.13 -5.65
N THR A 18 -22.29 21.33 -6.17
CA THR A 18 -23.51 21.33 -5.37
C THR A 18 -23.65 19.95 -4.73
N LYS A 19 -23.47 19.88 -3.42
CA LYS A 19 -23.90 18.71 -2.63
C LYS A 19 -25.41 18.61 -2.81
N ASN A 20 -25.84 17.55 -3.49
CA ASN A 20 -27.25 17.17 -3.50
C ASN A 20 -27.45 16.28 -2.26
N ASP A 21 -27.86 16.91 -1.17
CA ASP A 21 -28.30 16.20 0.04
C ASP A 21 -29.63 15.52 -0.26
N THR A 22 -29.57 14.25 -0.67
CA THR A 22 -30.73 13.34 -0.56
C THR A 22 -30.59 12.62 0.77
N GLN A 23 -31.40 13.07 1.72
CA GLN A 23 -31.60 12.40 3.00
C GLN A 23 -32.27 11.05 2.76
N THR A 24 -31.48 9.97 2.84
CA THR A 24 -31.97 8.60 2.98
C THR A 24 -31.59 8.11 4.37
N THR A 25 -32.58 7.94 5.22
CA THR A 25 -32.46 7.24 6.50
C THR A 25 -32.31 5.75 6.20
N GLU A 26 -31.09 5.25 6.19
CA GLU A 26 -30.80 3.82 6.14
C GLU A 26 -29.74 3.46 7.18
N THR A 27 -30.08 2.42 7.94
CA THR A 27 -29.30 1.69 8.95
C THR A 27 -27.79 1.86 8.83
N ALA A 28 -27.16 2.22 9.96
CA ALA A 28 -25.71 2.21 10.12
C ALA A 28 -25.14 0.80 9.87
N VAL A 29 -24.89 0.49 8.60
CA VAL A 29 -23.87 -0.46 8.21
C VAL A 29 -22.61 0.39 8.16
N GLU A 30 -21.69 0.10 9.08
CA GLU A 30 -20.31 0.58 9.03
C GLU A 30 -19.79 0.29 7.61
N GLN A 31 -19.81 1.30 6.75
CA GLN A 31 -19.24 1.24 5.42
C GLN A 31 -17.73 1.17 5.63
N THR A 32 -17.23 -0.06 5.82
CA THR A 32 -15.83 -0.34 5.62
C THR A 32 -15.57 0.00 4.17
N GLU A 33 -14.83 1.09 3.93
CA GLU A 33 -14.30 1.39 2.60
C GLU A 33 -13.69 0.11 2.04
N ALA A 34 -14.05 -0.24 0.80
CA ALA A 34 -13.59 -1.47 0.19
C ALA A 34 -12.06 -1.49 0.15
N ALA A 35 -11.44 -2.34 0.98
CA ALA A 35 -10.00 -2.54 1.01
C ALA A 35 -9.51 -3.03 -0.35
N LEU A 36 -8.62 -2.28 -0.99
CA LEU A 36 -7.96 -2.68 -2.22
C LEU A 36 -6.84 -3.67 -1.87
N VAL A 37 -7.08 -4.96 -2.09
CA VAL A 37 -6.11 -6.03 -1.82
C VAL A 37 -5.34 -6.36 -3.09
N GLN A 38 -4.01 -6.40 -3.02
CA GLN A 38 -3.13 -6.78 -4.13
C GLN A 38 -3.01 -8.31 -4.26
N LYS A 39 -2.53 -8.80 -5.41
CA LYS A 39 -2.24 -10.24 -5.60
C LYS A 39 -1.15 -10.67 -4.59
N PRO A 40 -1.37 -11.77 -3.83
CA PRO A 40 -0.34 -12.32 -2.96
C PRO A 40 0.94 -12.69 -3.72
N GLN A 41 2.09 -12.41 -3.14
CA GLN A 41 3.41 -12.69 -3.72
C GLN A 41 4.19 -13.65 -2.84
N GLN A 42 4.62 -14.77 -3.43
CA GLN A 42 5.55 -15.66 -2.75
C GLN A 42 6.97 -15.11 -2.85
N MET A 43 7.65 -15.07 -1.71
CA MET A 43 9.04 -14.66 -1.61
C MET A 43 9.83 -15.70 -0.83
N GLN A 44 11.08 -15.90 -1.21
CA GLN A 44 11.96 -16.91 -0.60
C GLN A 44 13.26 -16.26 -0.10
N SER A 45 13.72 -16.70 1.07
CA SER A 45 15.02 -16.31 1.62
C SER A 45 16.14 -17.21 1.09
N ALA A 46 17.39 -16.79 1.28
CA ALA A 46 18.55 -17.63 0.94
C ALA A 46 18.59 -18.97 1.69
N ALA A 47 17.93 -19.07 2.86
CA ALA A 47 17.81 -20.29 3.64
C ALA A 47 16.68 -21.22 3.16
N GLY A 48 15.93 -20.82 2.14
CA GLY A 48 14.82 -21.59 1.58
C GLY A 48 13.47 -21.35 2.26
N GLU A 49 13.40 -20.51 3.30
CA GLU A 49 12.14 -20.12 3.94
C GLU A 49 11.27 -19.33 2.95
N VAL A 50 10.00 -19.70 2.84
CA VAL A 50 9.02 -19.05 1.98
C VAL A 50 8.02 -18.26 2.81
N ILE A 51 7.73 -17.03 2.37
CA ILE A 51 6.66 -16.19 2.91
C ILE A 51 5.72 -15.77 1.79
N THR A 52 4.46 -15.53 2.14
CA THR A 52 3.51 -14.85 1.27
C THR A 52 3.30 -13.43 1.75
N VAL A 53 3.48 -12.46 0.86
CA VAL A 53 3.34 -11.02 1.11
C VAL A 53 2.13 -10.51 0.35
N THR A 54 1.20 -9.85 1.05
CA THR A 54 -0.01 -9.27 0.43
C THR A 54 -0.21 -7.84 0.92
N TYR A 55 -0.09 -6.86 0.02
CA TYR A 55 -0.37 -5.46 0.34
C TYR A 55 -1.86 -5.17 0.19
N PHE A 56 -2.39 -4.32 1.08
CA PHE A 56 -3.78 -3.91 1.02
C PHE A 56 -3.99 -2.51 1.61
N SER A 57 -5.09 -1.85 1.26
CA SER A 57 -5.53 -0.63 1.94
C SER A 57 -6.40 -0.94 3.14
N GLU A 58 -6.21 -0.21 4.23
CA GLU A 58 -7.00 -0.28 5.46
C GLU A 58 -7.39 1.14 5.86
N GLY A 59 -8.61 1.54 5.47
CA GLY A 59 -9.00 2.96 5.44
C GLY A 59 -8.01 3.78 4.59
N ASP A 60 -7.50 4.85 5.18
CA ASP A 60 -6.54 5.77 4.55
C ASP A 60 -5.07 5.28 4.56
N GLN A 61 -4.80 4.08 5.08
CA GLN A 61 -3.44 3.57 5.24
C GLN A 61 -3.15 2.36 4.34
N VAL A 62 -1.86 2.13 4.07
CA VAL A 62 -1.38 0.91 3.42
C VAL A 62 -0.85 -0.04 4.50
N ALA A 63 -1.24 -1.30 4.41
CA ALA A 63 -0.82 -2.37 5.28
C ALA A 63 -0.29 -3.57 4.47
N VAL A 64 0.41 -4.47 5.14
CA VAL A 64 0.93 -5.70 4.55
C VAL A 64 0.61 -6.89 5.45
N LYS A 65 0.16 -7.97 4.82
CA LYS A 65 0.03 -9.29 5.43
C LYS A 65 1.25 -10.11 5.10
N LEU A 66 1.88 -10.65 6.15
CA LEU A 66 2.97 -11.60 6.05
C LEU A 66 2.50 -12.96 6.57
N GLN A 67 2.58 -13.98 5.74
CA GLN A 67 2.21 -15.34 6.08
C GLN A 67 3.42 -16.27 5.88
N LYS A 68 3.94 -16.81 6.98
CA LYS A 68 4.94 -17.89 7.00
C LYS A 68 4.23 -19.24 7.04
N GLU A 69 4.82 -20.26 6.44
CA GLU A 69 4.25 -21.62 6.53
C GLU A 69 4.14 -22.09 7.99
N GLY A 70 2.96 -22.57 8.37
CA GLY A 70 2.70 -23.09 9.73
C GLY A 70 2.62 -22.04 10.85
N GLN A 71 2.65 -20.74 10.54
CA GLN A 71 2.53 -19.66 11.53
C GLN A 71 1.25 -18.84 11.33
N ALA A 72 0.86 -18.05 12.33
CA ALA A 72 -0.27 -17.14 12.18
C ALA A 72 0.09 -15.95 11.27
N GLU A 73 -0.86 -15.52 10.45
CA GLU A 73 -0.75 -14.28 9.65
C GLU A 73 -0.37 -13.09 10.55
N GLN A 74 0.55 -12.27 10.06
CA GLN A 74 0.96 -11.03 10.71
C GLN A 74 0.53 -9.85 9.84
N ILE A 75 -0.25 -8.93 10.41
CA ILE A 75 -0.58 -7.65 9.79
C ILE A 75 0.40 -6.60 10.31
N LEU A 76 1.06 -5.91 9.38
CA LEU A 76 1.97 -4.81 9.65
C LEU A 76 1.43 -3.55 8.96
N HIS A 77 1.52 -2.42 9.64
CA HIS A 77 1.02 -1.13 9.14
C HIS A 77 2.20 -0.24 8.77
N ALA A 78 2.06 0.57 7.72
CA ALA A 78 3.06 1.56 7.37
C ALA A 78 3.29 2.54 8.53
N LYS A 79 4.56 2.78 8.89
CA LYS A 79 4.95 3.72 9.96
C LYS A 79 5.79 4.88 9.47
N THR A 80 6.66 4.62 8.48
CA THR A 80 7.57 5.61 7.91
C THR A 80 7.96 5.18 6.50
N VAL A 81 8.92 5.86 5.88
CA VAL A 81 9.54 5.49 4.61
C VAL A 81 11.05 5.31 4.77
N ASN A 82 11.65 4.47 3.94
CA ASN A 82 13.10 4.30 3.86
C ASN A 82 13.75 5.37 2.96
N ALA A 83 15.07 5.30 2.79
CA ALA A 83 15.84 6.26 1.99
C ALA A 83 15.44 6.30 0.50
N SER A 84 14.82 5.22 -0.01
CA SER A 84 14.30 5.13 -1.37
C SER A 84 12.86 5.65 -1.49
N GLY A 85 12.24 6.08 -0.39
CA GLY A 85 10.85 6.53 -0.34
C GLY A 85 9.83 5.39 -0.25
N ASN A 86 10.27 4.15 -0.07
CA ASN A 86 9.37 3.02 0.10
C ASN A 86 8.85 2.94 1.54
N PRO A 87 7.58 2.56 1.77
CA PRO A 87 7.08 2.40 3.13
C PRO A 87 7.81 1.31 3.91
N ILE A 88 8.03 1.60 5.19
CA ILE A 88 8.45 0.64 6.21
C ILE A 88 7.22 0.29 7.04
N PHE A 89 6.91 -1.00 7.11
CA PHE A 89 5.77 -1.54 7.84
C PHE A 89 6.25 -2.19 9.13
N SER A 90 5.48 -2.07 10.21
CA SER A 90 5.78 -2.81 11.44
C SER A 90 4.56 -3.13 12.30
N ASN A 91 4.76 -4.12 13.17
CA ASN A 91 3.93 -4.43 14.33
C ASN A 91 4.84 -4.71 15.54
N GLU A 92 4.32 -5.32 16.60
CA GLU A 92 5.09 -5.61 17.82
C GLU A 92 6.21 -6.66 17.62
N ASN A 93 6.09 -7.51 16.59
CA ASN A 93 6.97 -8.66 16.40
C ASN A 93 7.93 -8.49 15.23
N PHE A 94 7.52 -7.76 14.20
CA PHE A 94 8.22 -7.70 12.92
C PHE A 94 8.22 -6.30 12.31
N MET A 95 9.27 -6.04 11.53
CA MET A 95 9.39 -4.93 10.60
C MET A 95 9.58 -5.49 9.19
N TRP A 96 8.97 -4.85 8.20
CA TRP A 96 9.10 -5.17 6.79
C TRP A 96 9.48 -3.92 6.01
N GLU A 97 10.60 -3.99 5.32
CA GLU A 97 11.09 -2.93 4.44
C GLU A 97 11.10 -3.42 2.99
N ILE A 98 10.50 -2.63 2.09
CA ILE A 98 10.52 -2.93 0.67
C ILE A 98 11.89 -2.57 0.09
N THR A 99 12.54 -3.55 -0.54
CA THR A 99 13.82 -3.40 -1.22
C THR A 99 13.64 -3.63 -2.73
N LYS A 100 14.61 -3.16 -3.53
CA LYS A 100 14.67 -3.40 -5.00
C LYS A 100 13.34 -3.14 -5.72
N ASP A 101 12.74 -1.96 -5.51
CA ASP A 101 11.52 -1.51 -6.19
C ASP A 101 10.32 -2.48 -6.08
N GLY A 102 10.15 -3.13 -4.92
CA GLY A 102 9.04 -4.06 -4.69
C GLY A 102 9.27 -5.48 -5.23
N GLN A 103 10.47 -5.78 -5.74
CA GLN A 103 10.84 -7.14 -6.14
C GLN A 103 11.42 -7.96 -4.98
N ALA A 104 11.81 -7.31 -3.89
CA ALA A 104 12.35 -7.93 -2.71
C ALA A 104 11.88 -7.19 -1.44
N GLY A 105 12.19 -7.77 -0.29
CA GLY A 105 12.03 -7.08 0.97
C GLY A 105 12.83 -7.71 2.09
N GLN A 106 13.08 -6.90 3.12
CA GLN A 106 13.79 -7.30 4.31
C GLN A 106 12.80 -7.36 5.47
N MET A 107 12.78 -8.51 6.15
CA MET A 107 12.02 -8.67 7.38
C MET A 107 12.98 -8.69 8.57
N SER A 108 12.74 -7.86 9.57
CA SER A 108 13.47 -7.89 10.83
C SER A 108 12.56 -8.38 11.95
N ASP A 109 13.08 -9.24 12.83
CA ASP A 109 12.40 -9.61 14.07
C ASP A 109 12.48 -8.50 15.13
N LYS A 110 11.80 -8.69 16.26
CA LYS A 110 11.83 -7.77 17.42
C LYS A 110 13.23 -7.50 17.99
N ASN A 111 14.21 -8.36 17.71
CA ASN A 111 15.60 -8.19 18.14
C ASN A 111 16.44 -7.45 17.09
N GLY A 112 15.84 -7.12 15.93
CA GLY A 112 16.50 -6.46 14.81
C GLY A 112 17.26 -7.42 13.89
N ASN A 113 17.05 -8.73 13.97
CA ASN A 113 17.73 -9.69 13.08
C ASN A 113 17.09 -9.66 11.70
N PRO A 114 17.81 -9.26 10.63
CA PRO A 114 17.23 -9.14 9.30
C PRO A 114 17.30 -10.46 8.52
N VAL A 115 16.26 -10.72 7.72
CA VAL A 115 16.21 -11.76 6.70
C VAL A 115 15.73 -11.14 5.40
N GLU A 116 16.52 -11.29 4.34
CA GLU A 116 16.16 -10.83 3.00
C GLU A 116 15.33 -11.90 2.28
N TYR A 117 14.26 -11.47 1.63
CA TYR A 117 13.41 -12.31 0.78
C TYR A 117 13.35 -11.73 -0.63
N GLN A 118 13.39 -12.61 -1.63
CA GLN A 118 13.27 -12.25 -3.04
C GLN A 118 12.03 -12.93 -3.63
N ARG A 119 11.36 -12.25 -4.55
CA ARG A 119 10.24 -12.83 -5.28
C ARG A 119 10.64 -14.14 -5.93
N VAL A 120 9.82 -15.18 -5.74
CA VAL A 120 9.93 -16.40 -6.52
C VAL A 120 9.30 -16.10 -7.87
N GLU A 121 10.11 -16.03 -8.93
CA GLU A 121 9.57 -15.93 -10.28
C GLU A 121 8.78 -17.22 -10.58
N GLU A 122 7.50 -17.08 -10.95
CA GLU A 122 6.76 -18.17 -11.57
C GLU A 122 7.53 -18.53 -12.84
N GLN A 123 8.33 -19.61 -12.80
CA GLN A 123 8.97 -20.11 -14.01
C GLN A 123 7.85 -20.42 -15.00
N ASN A 124 7.74 -19.63 -16.06
CA ASN A 124 6.83 -19.87 -17.17
C ASN A 124 7.07 -21.30 -17.65
N GLN A 125 6.17 -22.21 -17.28
CA GLN A 125 6.08 -23.55 -17.83
C GLN A 125 5.54 -23.44 -19.27
N ASN A 126 6.34 -22.86 -20.17
CA ASN A 126 6.16 -23.04 -21.60
C ASN A 126 6.87 -24.33 -21.97
N LYS A 127 6.11 -25.42 -21.94
CA LYS A 127 6.44 -26.68 -22.60
C LYS A 127 5.84 -26.69 -24.01
#